data_AF-A0A1V1I0F7-F1
#
_entry.id   AF-A0A1V1I0F7-F1
#
_cell.length_a   1.000
_cell.length_b   1.000
_cell.length_c   1.000
_cell.angle_alpha   90.00
_cell.angle_beta   90.00
_cell.angle_gamma   90.00
#
_symmetry.space_group_name_H-M   'P 1'
#
loop_
_entity.id
_entity.type
_entity.pdbx_description
1 polymer ?
#
loop_
_entity_poly.entity_id
_entity_poly.type
_entity_poly.pdbx_seq_one_letter_code
_entity_poly.pdbx_strand_id
1 'polypeptide(L)' 'MEDITISVEEMINFIFKRCDESVDKDTIAMILDIQEEFLASYGLVDIDEDDIY' A
#
# COMPACT_ATOMS: atom_id res chain seq x y z
N MET A 1 -10.82 -1.63 18.99
CA MET A 1 -9.76 -2.26 18.19
C MET A 1 -8.60 -1.29 18.25
N GLU A 2 -7.38 -1.71 18.56
CA GLU A 2 -6.24 -0.78 18.44
C GLU A 2 -6.10 -0.41 16.96
N ASP A 3 -6.03 0.88 16.65
CA ASP A 3 -5.70 1.37 15.33
C ASP A 3 -4.24 1.00 15.05
N ILE A 4 -4.05 -0.06 14.25
CA ILE A 4 -2.73 -0.48 13.79
C ILE A 4 -2.46 0.34 12.52
N THR A 5 -1.73 1.45 12.69
CA THR A 5 -1.18 2.19 11.55
C THR A 5 0.06 1.44 11.04
N ILE A 6 -0.01 0.91 9.83
CA ILE A 6 1.12 0.26 9.15
C ILE A 6 1.70 1.26 8.15
N SER A 7 3.02 1.47 8.18
CA SER A 7 3.67 2.34 7.20
C SER A 7 3.71 1.68 5.81
N VAL A 8 3.33 2.44 4.78
CA VAL A 8 3.48 2.02 3.38
C VAL A 8 4.92 1.64 3.06
N GLU A 9 5.90 2.35 3.62
CA GLU A 9 7.33 2.04 3.43
C GLU A 9 7.70 0.67 4.03
N GLU A 10 7.14 0.32 5.19
CA GLU A 10 7.35 -0.99 5.80
C GLU A 10 6.74 -2.11 4.95
N MET A 11 5.55 -1.88 4.38
CA MET A 11 4.90 -2.80 3.44
C MET A 11 5.72 -3.00 2.17
N ILE A 12 6.21 -1.92 1.56
CA ILE A 12 7.06 -1.98 0.36
C ILE A 12 8.32 -2.80 0.65
N ASN A 13 9.01 -2.50 1.76
CA ASN A 13 10.23 -3.22 2.14
C ASN A 13 9.96 -4.70 2.45
N PHE A 14 8.82 -5.02 3.05
CA PHE A 14 8.40 -6.40 3.31
C PHE A 14 8.19 -7.17 2.00
N ILE A 15 7.43 -6.61 1.06
CA ILE A 15 7.14 -7.25 -0.24
C ILE A 15 8.42 -7.39 -1.06
N PHE A 16 9.27 -6.36 -1.12
CA PHE A 16 10.54 -6.37 -1.83
C PHE A 16 11.41 -7.56 -1.40
N LYS A 17 11.58 -7.75 -0.09
CA LYS A 17 12.32 -8.90 0.47
C LYS A 17 11.61 -10.22 0.18
N ARG A 18 10.28 -10.26 0.27
CA ARG A 18 9.48 -11.48 0.06
C ARG A 18 9.50 -11.96 -1.40
N CYS A 19 9.69 -11.03 -2.33
CA CYS A 19 9.87 -11.26 -3.76
C CYS A 19 11.33 -11.53 -4.15
N ASP A 20 12.23 -11.77 -3.19
CA ASP A 20 13.66 -12.02 -3.44
C ASP A 20 14.29 -10.91 -4.30
N GLU A 21 13.89 -9.67 -4.05
CA GLU A 21 14.39 -8.46 -4.73
C GLU A 21 14.16 -8.45 -6.26
N SER A 22 13.31 -9.35 -6.77
CA SER A 22 13.02 -9.52 -8.20
C SER A 22 12.01 -8.52 -8.77
N VAL A 23 11.28 -7.84 -7.89
CA VAL A 23 10.35 -6.75 -8.23
C VAL A 23 10.89 -5.49 -7.58
N ASP A 24 11.04 -4.43 -8.35
CA ASP A 24 11.53 -3.16 -7.81
C ASP A 24 10.49 -2.48 -6.90
N LYS A 25 10.97 -1.60 -6.02
CA LYS A 25 10.14 -0.95 -5.01
C LYS A 25 9.11 0.01 -5.60
N ASP A 26 9.40 0.63 -6.75
CA ASP A 26 8.48 1.58 -7.39
C ASP A 26 7.29 0.82 -8.00
N THR A 27 7.55 -0.34 -8.62
CA THR A 27 6.50 -1.26 -9.07
C THR A 27 5.64 -1.74 -7.90
N ILE A 28 6.25 -2.06 -6.75
CA ILE A 28 5.49 -2.47 -5.56
C ILE A 28 4.61 -1.32 -5.05
N ALA A 29 5.13 -0.10 -4.95
CA ALA A 29 4.37 1.07 -4.51
C ALA A 29 3.16 1.31 -5.41
N MET A 30 3.36 1.33 -6.73
CA MET A 30 2.27 1.47 -7.70
C MET A 30 1.20 0.38 -7.56
N ILE A 31 1.58 -0.88 -7.27
CA ILE A 31 0.61 -1.96 -7.04
C ILE A 31 -0.19 -1.71 -5.76
N LEU A 32 0.44 -1.21 -4.70
CA LEU A 32 -0.23 -0.90 -3.44
C LEU A 32 -1.25 0.22 -3.63
N ASP A 33 -0.90 1.28 -4.37
CA ASP A 33 -1.82 2.37 -4.70
C ASP A 33 -3.05 1.85 -5.46
N ILE A 34 -2.84 0.99 -6.48
CA ILE A 34 -3.93 0.36 -7.24
C ILE A 34 -4.79 -0.54 -6.33
N GLN A 35 -4.18 -1.26 -5.40
CA GLN A 35 -4.91 -2.10 -4.45
C GLN A 35 -5.77 -1.27 -3.50
N GLU A 36 -5.26 -0.14 -3.03
CA GLU A 36 -5.98 0.80 -2.18
C GLU A 36 -7.20 1.39 -2.92
N GLU A 37 -7.00 1.92 -4.14
CA GLU A 37 -8.10 2.40 -5.00
C GLU A 37 -9.17 1.31 -5.23
N PHE A 38 -8.72 0.07 -5.52
CA PHE A 38 -9.62 -1.05 -5.73
C PHE A 38 -10.44 -1.34 -4.46
N LEU A 39 -9.81 -1.44 -3.29
CA LEU A 39 -10.49 -1.75 -2.03
C LEU A 39 -11.45 -0.63 -1.60
N ALA A 40 -11.06 0.63 -1.80
CA ALA A 40 -11.89 1.79 -1.53
C ALA A 40 -13.14 1.83 -2.43
N SER A 41 -13.03 1.39 -3.69
CA SER A 41 -14.18 1.27 -4.58
C SER A 41 -15.27 0.30 -4.06
N TYR A 42 -14.91 -0.63 -3.18
CA TYR A 42 -15.84 -1.53 -2.47
C TYR A 42 -16.21 -1.04 -1.05
N GLY A 43 -15.70 0.10 -0.61
CA GLY A 43 -15.89 0.62 0.75
C GLY A 43 -15.27 -0.26 1.84
N LEU A 44 -14.18 -0.98 1.51
CA LEU A 44 -13.49 -1.88 2.43
C LEU A 44 -12.37 -1.18 3.23
N VAL A 45 -11.88 -0.06 2.72
CA VAL A 45 -10.89 0.80 3.36
C VAL A 45 -11.33 2.25 3.15
N ASP A 46 -11.08 3.10 4.16
CA ASP A 46 -11.19 4.55 4.02
C ASP A 46 -9.84 5.07 3.53
N ILE A 47 -9.84 5.72 2.38
CA ILE A 47 -8.70 6.50 1.90
C ILE A 47 -8.85 7.88 2.52
N ASP A 48 -7.91 8.29 3.36
CA ASP A 48 -7.78 9.71 3.70
C ASP A 48 -7.33 10.43 2.42
N GLU A 49 -8.29 10.99 1.67
CA GLU A 49 -8.08 11.78 0.45
C GLU A 49 -7.33 13.12 0.72
N ASP A 50 -6.68 13.30 1.87
CA ASP A 50 -6.14 14.58 2.33
C ASP A 50 -4.74 14.94 1.77
N ASP A 51 -4.18 14.15 0.85
CA ASP A 51 -2.86 14.40 0.24
C ASP A 51 -2.88 14.54 -1.31
N ILE A 52 -4.03 14.83 -1.93
CA ILE A 52 -4.08 15.22 -3.35
C ILE A 52 -3.77 16.73 -3.48
N TYR A 53 -2.49 17.06 -3.71
CA TYR A 53 -2.00 18.42 -4.01
C TYR A 53 -2.37 18.90 -5.43
#